data_AF-A0A4Q2D405-F1
#
_entry.id   AF-A0A4Q2D405-F1
#
_cell.length_a   1.000
_cell.length_b   1.000
_cell.length_c   1.000
_cell.angle_alpha   90.00
_cell.angle_beta   90.00
_cell.angle_gamma   90.00
#
_symmetry.space_group_name_H-M   'P 1'
#
loop_
_entity.id
_entity.type
_entity.pdbx_description
1 polymer ?
#
loop_
_entity_poly.entity_id
_entity_poly.type
_entity_poly.pdbx_seq_one_letter_code
_entity_poly.pdbx_strand_id
1 'polypeptide(L)'
;MYDVESLLSMTALIDAPGDEKVTIYFRQQLPNAPDFLTMFSVKGFSTSELKGRAIVSHTGMQPLGGTWKCSKHADGTLCLHVRDAFDLFHARRRFIGPDLADQGLFNFNNSIIISHELLNEYTMAFVTSETPFNAFVATVAHRYLVSGAEFMGDDLFRSVWFAYATHLAMDNDMCCTRCGICPDTVIWDGITLAFGRKHLSATLIPPTQTSATSLQRSNVKNHPRQQLLLDPALRKLIRQVVNAPKLEDLLVKDVEEGLTSDAAKIELDCQSRQVVEHLARVDAVYAGLEKECKPLALLFLEAYGAAAFSQKKSAPSTTTRFFLQIAAEESILQMINGAALVDLGNFMATPLPKHLTKLLSIPGLYRVLKAQSSISEFTPLLKWLAKRATTVLQDLSVERLSLTTGAGAGVSDSNWKVSPPDTATPHLSPFEVRP
;
A
#
# COMPACT_ATOMS: atom_id res chain seq x y z
N MET A 1 27.82 16.30 27.38
CA MET A 1 27.27 17.63 27.72
C MET A 1 26.75 18.19 26.43
N TYR A 2 25.43 18.28 26.28
CA TYR A 2 24.82 18.89 25.10
C TYR A 2 24.90 20.41 25.23
N ASP A 3 25.21 21.05 24.11
CA ASP A 3 25.35 22.48 23.96
C ASP A 3 24.02 23.20 24.24
N VAL A 4 24.08 24.31 24.98
CA VAL A 4 22.94 25.11 25.42
C VAL A 4 22.23 25.75 24.20
N GLU A 5 22.96 26.03 23.11
CA GLU A 5 22.35 26.49 21.85
C GLU A 5 21.56 25.39 21.13
N SER A 6 21.97 24.12 21.24
CA SER A 6 21.21 22.97 20.71
C SER A 6 19.91 22.71 21.50
N LEU A 7 19.88 23.02 22.80
CA LEU A 7 18.64 22.95 23.58
C LEU A 7 17.70 24.11 23.26
N LEU A 8 18.21 25.34 23.07
CA LEU A 8 17.39 26.50 22.71
C LEU A 8 16.79 26.42 21.29
N SER A 9 17.51 25.81 20.34
CA SER A 9 17.02 25.57 18.98
C SER A 9 15.95 24.48 18.90
N MET A 10 15.92 23.52 19.83
CA MET A 10 14.81 22.57 19.96
C MET A 10 13.55 23.19 20.60
N THR A 11 13.72 24.20 21.46
CA THR A 11 12.58 24.91 22.09
C THR A 11 11.87 25.85 21.13
N ALA A 12 12.59 26.40 20.13
CA ALA A 12 12.04 27.25 19.07
C ALA A 12 11.14 26.48 18.07
N LEU A 13 11.27 25.14 17.98
CA LEU A 13 10.41 24.28 17.16
C LEU A 13 9.04 23.96 17.80
N ILE A 14 8.83 24.34 19.06
CA ILE A 14 7.56 24.10 19.77
C ILE A 14 6.57 25.25 19.58
N ASP A 15 7.03 26.42 19.14
CA ASP A 15 6.15 27.56 18.81
C ASP A 15 6.03 27.71 17.28
N ALA A 16 5.76 26.60 16.59
CA ALA A 16 5.32 26.63 15.20
C ALA A 16 3.97 27.40 15.10
N PRO A 17 3.76 28.21 14.05
CA PRO A 17 2.46 28.82 13.79
C PRO A 17 1.45 27.70 13.53
N GLY A 18 0.64 27.37 14.54
CA GLY A 18 -0.30 26.24 14.50
C GLY A 18 -0.45 25.45 15.80
N ASP A 19 0.33 25.71 16.86
CA ASP A 19 0.11 25.04 18.15
C ASP A 19 -1.15 25.60 18.85
N GLU A 20 -2.31 24.99 18.57
CA GLU A 20 -3.60 25.39 19.14
C GLU A 20 -3.53 25.41 20.68
N LYS A 21 -3.98 26.52 21.27
CA LYS A 21 -4.06 26.75 22.72
C LYS A 21 -4.74 25.59 23.47
N VAL A 22 -5.74 24.97 22.83
CA VAL A 22 -6.47 23.81 23.34
C VAL A 22 -6.77 22.86 22.18
N THR A 23 -6.56 21.56 22.37
CA THR A 23 -6.90 20.52 21.39
C THR A 23 -7.73 19.42 22.04
N ILE A 24 -8.86 19.06 21.42
CA ILE A 24 -9.63 17.86 21.82
C ILE A 24 -8.96 16.65 21.17
N TYR A 25 -8.53 15.68 21.96
CA TYR A 25 -7.86 14.48 21.43
C TYR A 25 -8.63 13.18 21.71
N PHE A 26 -9.67 13.23 22.55
CA PHE A 26 -10.49 12.07 22.89
C PHE A 26 -11.93 12.48 23.21
N ARG A 27 -12.90 11.77 22.66
CA ARG A 27 -14.32 11.87 23.05
C ARG A 27 -14.96 10.51 22.92
N GLN A 28 -15.57 10.00 24.00
CA GLN A 28 -16.23 8.70 24.02
C GLN A 28 -17.57 8.80 24.77
N GLN A 29 -18.61 8.16 24.26
CA GLN A 29 -19.86 8.00 25.01
C GLN A 29 -19.65 7.00 26.15
N LEU A 30 -20.12 7.32 27.35
CA LEU A 30 -20.02 6.42 28.48
C LEU A 30 -21.01 5.24 28.33
N PRO A 31 -20.59 4.00 28.63
CA PRO A 31 -21.49 2.86 28.61
C PRO A 31 -22.69 3.09 29.54
N ASN A 32 -23.90 2.87 29.03
CA ASN A 32 -25.15 2.97 29.78
C ASN A 32 -25.50 4.38 30.32
N ALA A 33 -24.89 5.44 29.79
CA ALA A 33 -25.23 6.82 30.11
C ALA A 33 -25.32 7.68 28.83
N PRO A 34 -26.15 8.73 28.82
CA PRO A 34 -26.18 9.68 27.70
C PRO A 34 -24.95 10.61 27.67
N ASP A 35 -24.10 10.56 28.71
CA ASP A 35 -22.94 11.42 28.86
C ASP A 35 -21.74 11.01 28.01
N PHE A 36 -20.89 11.99 27.71
CA PHE A 36 -19.61 11.80 27.02
C PHE A 36 -18.45 12.13 27.95
N LEU A 37 -17.39 11.32 27.90
CA LEU A 37 -16.06 11.68 28.38
C LEU A 37 -15.32 12.40 27.26
N THR A 38 -14.99 13.67 27.45
CA THR A 38 -14.19 14.47 26.51
C THR A 38 -12.88 14.85 27.17
N MET A 39 -11.74 14.64 26.50
CA MET A 39 -10.42 15.03 27.00
C MET A 39 -9.75 16.05 26.08
N PHE A 40 -9.16 17.06 26.73
CA PHE A 40 -8.52 18.21 26.12
C PHE A 40 -7.05 18.25 26.54
N SER A 41 -6.20 18.62 25.59
CA SER A 41 -4.80 18.95 25.84
C SER A 41 -4.64 20.47 25.76
N VAL A 42 -4.44 21.12 26.91
CA VAL A 42 -4.39 22.58 27.06
C VAL A 42 -2.95 23.03 27.26
N LYS A 43 -2.51 24.07 26.55
CA LYS A 43 -1.16 24.63 26.73
C LYS A 43 -0.99 25.11 28.18
N GLY A 44 0.08 24.67 28.83
CA GLY A 44 0.38 25.06 30.21
C GLY A 44 0.96 26.47 30.27
N PHE A 45 0.60 27.25 31.29
CA PHE A 45 1.08 28.63 31.49
C PHE A 45 2.37 28.74 32.33
N SER A 46 3.06 27.62 32.60
CA SER A 46 4.28 27.64 33.43
C SER A 46 5.44 28.29 32.68
N THR A 47 6.18 29.18 33.36
CA THR A 47 7.43 29.79 32.86
C THR A 47 8.64 28.88 33.01
N SER A 48 8.50 27.73 33.68
CA SER A 48 9.57 26.75 33.82
C SER A 48 9.75 25.90 32.56
N GLU A 49 11.00 25.55 32.25
CA GLU A 49 11.46 24.83 31.05
C GLU A 49 10.83 23.44 30.85
N LEU A 50 10.07 22.93 31.83
CA LEU A 50 9.24 21.73 31.71
C LEU A 50 7.87 22.10 31.10
N LYS A 51 7.87 22.39 29.79
CA LYS A 51 6.69 22.66 28.93
C LYS A 51 5.71 21.46 28.87
N GLY A 52 4.99 21.17 29.96
CA GLY A 52 3.94 20.15 29.97
C GLY A 52 2.55 20.75 29.68
N ARG A 53 1.80 20.21 28.70
CA ARG A 53 0.37 20.50 28.51
C ARG A 53 -0.43 19.95 29.70
N ALA A 54 -1.51 20.62 30.08
CA ALA A 54 -2.48 20.10 31.05
C ALA A 54 -3.49 19.22 30.33
N ILE A 55 -3.85 18.10 30.94
CA ILE A 55 -4.96 17.27 30.48
C ILE A 55 -6.19 17.72 31.25
N VAL A 56 -7.21 18.16 30.53
CA VAL A 56 -8.51 18.49 31.10
C VAL A 56 -9.49 17.42 30.64
N SER A 57 -10.31 16.89 31.54
CA SER A 57 -11.41 15.99 31.20
C SER A 57 -12.76 16.61 31.59
N HIS A 58 -13.76 16.37 30.76
CA HIS A 58 -15.16 16.73 30.98
C HIS A 58 -16.02 15.47 30.86
N THR A 59 -16.87 15.24 31.84
CA THR A 59 -17.91 14.20 31.77
C THR A 59 -19.28 14.86 31.79
N GLY A 60 -20.00 14.78 30.67
CA GLY A 60 -21.35 15.32 30.53
C GLY A 60 -21.76 15.54 29.07
N MET A 61 -23.05 15.73 28.81
CA MET A 61 -23.56 16.04 27.47
C MET A 61 -23.20 17.45 26.96
N GLN A 62 -23.14 18.43 27.85
CA GLN A 62 -22.93 19.84 27.52
C GLN A 62 -21.85 20.46 28.42
N PRO A 63 -21.11 21.49 27.96
CA PRO A 63 -20.07 22.14 28.76
C PRO A 63 -20.56 22.60 30.14
N LEU A 64 -21.80 23.10 30.20
CA LEU A 64 -22.45 23.65 31.39
C LEU A 64 -23.07 22.57 32.31
N GLY A 65 -23.22 21.34 31.84
CA GLY A 65 -24.00 20.28 32.49
C GLY A 65 -23.18 19.05 32.88
N GLY A 66 -21.89 19.22 33.20
CA GLY A 66 -20.99 18.11 33.49
C GLY A 66 -19.89 18.44 34.48
N THR A 67 -19.07 17.44 34.79
CA THR A 67 -17.95 17.56 35.74
C THR A 67 -16.64 17.76 35.00
N TRP A 68 -15.88 18.79 35.39
CA TRP A 68 -14.57 19.09 34.83
C TRP A 68 -13.44 18.71 35.79
N LYS A 69 -12.36 18.12 35.28
CA LYS A 69 -11.15 17.79 36.06
C LYS A 69 -9.90 18.20 35.28
N CYS A 70 -8.86 18.63 35.99
CA CYS A 70 -7.59 19.04 35.39
C CYS A 70 -6.42 18.27 36.02
N SER A 71 -5.53 17.71 35.20
CA SER A 71 -4.39 16.92 35.67
C SER A 71 -3.37 17.73 36.48
N LYS A 72 -3.37 19.06 36.34
CA LYS A 72 -2.45 19.95 37.06
C LYS A 72 -3.05 20.59 38.30
N HIS A 73 -4.37 20.47 38.51
CA HIS A 73 -5.07 21.08 39.65
C HIS A 73 -6.14 20.08 40.12
N ALA A 74 -5.81 19.35 41.20
CA ALA A 74 -6.69 18.32 41.75
C ALA A 74 -8.03 18.89 42.26
N ASP A 75 -8.03 20.16 42.71
CA ASP A 75 -9.10 20.70 43.55
C ASP A 75 -10.04 21.69 42.85
N GLY A 76 -10.08 21.81 41.52
CA GLY A 76 -10.93 22.86 40.92
C GLY A 76 -11.33 22.76 39.46
N THR A 77 -12.64 22.90 39.25
CA THR A 77 -13.32 23.29 37.99
C THR A 77 -12.99 24.73 37.55
N LEU A 78 -12.21 25.48 38.32
CA LEU A 78 -11.95 26.92 38.14
C LEU A 78 -10.52 27.27 37.66
N CYS A 79 -9.69 26.29 37.31
CA CYS A 79 -8.35 26.60 36.78
C CYS A 79 -8.42 27.13 35.33
N LEU A 80 -7.42 27.94 34.93
CA LEU A 80 -7.32 28.52 33.58
C LEU A 80 -7.39 27.46 32.46
N HIS A 81 -6.84 26.27 32.70
CA HIS A 81 -6.91 25.18 31.72
C HIS A 81 -8.35 24.68 31.51
N VAL A 82 -9.12 24.55 32.60
CA VAL A 82 -10.54 24.18 32.51
C VAL A 82 -11.33 25.27 31.82
N ARG A 83 -11.06 26.55 32.11
CA ARG A 83 -11.70 27.66 31.41
C ARG A 83 -11.40 27.65 29.92
N ASP A 84 -10.14 27.51 29.52
CA ASP A 84 -9.77 27.46 28.11
C ASP A 84 -10.38 26.23 27.40
N ALA A 85 -10.39 25.07 28.06
CA ALA A 85 -11.04 23.87 27.55
C ALA A 85 -12.56 24.03 27.45
N PHE A 86 -13.18 24.66 28.44
CA PHE A 86 -14.60 25.00 28.46
C PHE A 86 -14.94 25.97 27.33
N ASP A 87 -14.19 27.06 27.16
CA ASP A 87 -14.40 28.04 26.10
C ASP A 87 -14.28 27.38 24.73
N LEU A 88 -13.28 26.51 24.53
CA LEU A 88 -13.16 25.72 23.31
C LEU A 88 -14.35 24.77 23.13
N PHE A 89 -14.76 24.06 24.18
CA PHE A 89 -15.87 23.10 24.11
C PHE A 89 -17.21 23.79 23.87
N HIS A 90 -17.36 25.00 24.40
CA HIS A 90 -18.51 25.86 24.22
C HIS A 90 -18.55 26.49 22.82
N ALA A 91 -17.40 26.95 22.30
CA ALA A 91 -17.27 27.54 20.98
C ALA A 91 -17.34 26.50 19.85
N ARG A 92 -16.70 25.34 20.05
CA ARG A 92 -16.72 24.20 19.11
C ARG A 92 -17.91 23.29 19.40
N ARG A 93 -19.14 23.82 19.44
CA ARG A 93 -20.38 23.03 19.39
C ARG A 93 -20.38 22.15 18.14
N ARG A 94 -19.66 21.02 18.19
CA ARG A 94 -19.70 19.91 17.24
C ARG A 94 -21.02 19.18 17.50
N PHE A 95 -22.09 19.82 17.09
CA PHE A 95 -23.23 19.11 16.59
C PHE A 95 -22.99 19.06 15.09
N ILE A 96 -23.00 17.86 14.50
CA ILE A 96 -23.56 17.75 13.15
C ILE A 96 -24.86 18.55 13.26
N GLY A 97 -24.95 19.66 12.53
CA GLY A 97 -26.14 20.49 12.61
C GLY A 97 -27.35 19.69 12.10
N PRO A 98 -28.56 20.25 12.12
CA PRO A 98 -29.69 19.61 11.46
C PRO A 98 -29.26 19.20 10.04
N ASP A 99 -29.32 17.90 9.75
CA ASP A 99 -28.89 17.41 8.44
C ASP A 99 -29.84 17.99 7.40
N LEU A 100 -29.28 18.67 6.40
CA LEU A 100 -30.02 19.35 5.34
C LEU A 100 -30.14 18.39 4.14
N ALA A 101 -30.45 17.12 4.43
CA ALA A 101 -30.51 16.05 3.44
C ALA A 101 -31.53 16.34 2.33
N ASP A 102 -32.63 17.01 2.66
CA ASP A 102 -33.64 17.50 1.73
C ASP A 102 -33.08 18.50 0.70
N GLN A 103 -31.99 19.19 1.05
CA GLN A 103 -31.25 20.10 0.19
C GLN A 103 -29.97 19.48 -0.39
N GLY A 104 -29.69 18.20 -0.09
CA GLY A 104 -28.46 17.53 -0.48
C GLY A 104 -27.21 18.09 0.20
N LEU A 105 -27.35 18.67 1.40
CA LEU A 105 -26.27 19.32 2.15
C LEU A 105 -26.06 18.64 3.51
N PHE A 106 -24.80 18.41 3.85
CA PHE A 106 -24.36 17.86 5.13
C PHE A 106 -23.78 18.98 5.98
N ASN A 107 -24.40 19.22 7.13
CA ASN A 107 -23.98 20.24 8.08
C ASN A 107 -22.97 19.63 9.08
N PHE A 108 -21.68 19.65 8.75
CA PHE A 108 -20.63 19.12 9.63
C PHE A 108 -20.50 19.94 10.93
N ASN A 109 -20.58 21.25 10.79
CA ASN A 109 -20.85 22.21 11.85
C ASN A 109 -21.44 23.46 11.18
N ASN A 110 -22.18 24.31 11.90
CA ASN A 110 -22.88 25.46 11.30
C ASN A 110 -21.96 26.47 10.55
N SER A 111 -20.65 26.24 10.48
CA SER A 111 -19.68 26.99 9.66
C SER A 111 -19.16 26.22 8.44
N ILE A 112 -19.32 24.89 8.40
CA ILE A 112 -18.83 23.99 7.36
C ILE A 112 -20.01 23.14 6.88
N ILE A 113 -20.50 23.49 5.69
CA ILE A 113 -21.58 22.79 4.99
C ILE A 113 -21.00 22.23 3.70
N ILE A 114 -21.26 20.95 3.45
CA ILE A 114 -20.66 20.19 2.35
C ILE A 114 -21.75 19.44 1.61
N SER A 115 -21.67 19.33 0.29
CA SER A 115 -22.69 18.60 -0.46
C SER A 115 -22.62 17.10 -0.19
N HIS A 116 -23.79 16.47 -0.07
CA HIS A 116 -23.91 15.00 -0.03
C HIS A 116 -23.32 14.39 -1.30
N GLU A 117 -23.48 15.05 -2.45
CA GLU A 117 -22.89 14.61 -3.73
C GLU A 117 -21.37 14.40 -3.63
N LEU A 118 -20.63 15.36 -3.06
CA LEU A 118 -19.18 15.26 -2.92
C LEU A 118 -18.78 14.11 -1.97
N LEU A 119 -19.51 13.93 -0.88
CA LEU A 119 -19.26 12.87 0.10
C LEU A 119 -19.61 11.48 -0.47
N ASN A 120 -20.67 11.40 -1.28
CA ASN A 120 -21.06 10.21 -2.00
C ASN A 120 -20.06 9.88 -3.12
N GLU A 121 -19.56 10.88 -3.86
CA GLU A 121 -18.53 10.69 -4.89
C GLU A 121 -17.27 10.04 -4.30
N TYR A 122 -16.81 10.54 -3.14
CA TYR A 122 -15.69 9.90 -2.45
C TYR A 122 -16.03 8.48 -1.99
N THR A 123 -17.20 8.28 -1.40
CA THR A 123 -17.63 6.95 -0.94
C THR A 123 -17.63 5.95 -2.10
N MET A 124 -18.10 6.36 -3.29
CA MET A 124 -18.05 5.52 -4.48
C MET A 124 -16.61 5.24 -4.92
N ALA A 125 -15.77 6.27 -5.03
CA ALA A 125 -14.35 6.08 -5.41
C ALA A 125 -13.57 5.20 -4.41
N PHE A 126 -13.90 5.31 -3.13
CA PHE A 126 -13.38 4.46 -2.06
C PHE A 126 -13.79 3.00 -2.27
N VAL A 127 -15.08 2.72 -2.51
CA VAL A 127 -15.59 1.35 -2.68
C VAL A 127 -15.17 0.73 -4.02
N THR A 128 -15.17 1.49 -5.12
CA THR A 128 -14.95 0.93 -6.46
C THR A 128 -13.49 0.83 -6.87
N SER A 129 -12.64 1.72 -6.34
CA SER A 129 -11.26 1.88 -6.79
C SER A 129 -10.26 2.09 -5.64
N GLU A 130 -10.67 1.79 -4.40
CA GLU A 130 -9.81 1.87 -3.21
C GLU A 130 -9.09 3.23 -3.10
N THR A 131 -9.76 4.31 -3.54
CA THR A 131 -9.11 5.61 -3.69
C THR A 131 -8.84 6.22 -2.32
N PRO A 132 -7.58 6.55 -1.98
CA PRO A 132 -7.25 7.14 -0.69
C PRO A 132 -7.68 8.62 -0.62
N PHE A 133 -7.92 9.12 0.60
CA PHE A 133 -8.33 10.51 0.85
C PHE A 133 -7.45 11.54 0.14
N ASN A 134 -6.13 11.40 0.23
CA ASN A 134 -5.19 12.35 -0.38
C ASN A 134 -5.32 12.42 -1.91
N ALA A 135 -5.51 11.28 -2.58
CA ALA A 135 -5.69 11.24 -4.03
C ALA A 135 -7.03 11.88 -4.45
N PHE A 136 -8.10 11.60 -3.69
CA PHE A 136 -9.39 12.21 -3.94
C PHE A 136 -9.37 13.73 -3.71
N VAL A 137 -8.87 14.17 -2.55
CA VAL A 137 -8.77 15.58 -2.19
C VAL A 137 -7.88 16.34 -3.16
N ALA A 138 -6.74 15.79 -3.58
CA ALA A 138 -5.90 16.40 -4.62
C ALA A 138 -6.64 16.57 -5.95
N THR A 139 -7.42 15.57 -6.36
CA THR A 139 -8.22 15.61 -7.60
C THR A 139 -9.31 16.68 -7.52
N VAL A 140 -10.02 16.77 -6.40
CA VAL A 140 -11.07 17.79 -6.19
C VAL A 140 -10.48 19.19 -6.03
N ALA A 141 -9.37 19.33 -5.30
CA ALA A 141 -8.66 20.59 -5.16
C ALA A 141 -8.22 21.15 -6.51
N HIS A 142 -7.73 20.30 -7.41
CA HIS A 142 -7.40 20.72 -8.77
C HIS A 142 -8.66 21.19 -9.55
N ARG A 143 -9.82 20.54 -9.36
CA ARG A 143 -11.09 21.00 -9.98
C ARG A 143 -11.53 22.38 -9.47
N TYR A 144 -11.39 22.63 -8.17
CA TYR A 144 -11.72 23.91 -7.56
C TYR A 144 -10.77 25.02 -8.01
N LEU A 145 -9.47 24.71 -8.11
CA LEU A 145 -8.45 25.66 -8.58
C LEU A 145 -8.76 26.19 -9.99
N VAL A 146 -9.23 25.33 -10.90
CA VAL A 146 -9.68 25.73 -12.25
C VAL A 146 -10.86 26.71 -12.19
N SER A 147 -11.69 26.61 -11.16
CA SER A 147 -12.84 27.51 -10.94
C SER A 147 -12.48 28.76 -10.12
N GLY A 148 -11.20 28.95 -9.78
CA GLY A 148 -10.73 30.07 -8.96
C GLY A 148 -11.08 29.96 -7.46
N ALA A 149 -11.46 28.77 -7.00
CA ALA A 149 -11.80 28.50 -5.61
C ALA A 149 -10.77 27.58 -4.95
N GLU A 150 -10.70 27.60 -3.63
CA GLU A 150 -9.87 26.69 -2.84
C GLU A 150 -10.74 25.56 -2.26
N PHE A 151 -10.22 24.34 -2.30
CA PHE A 151 -10.84 23.19 -1.67
C PHE A 151 -10.26 22.96 -0.27
N MET A 152 -11.03 22.31 0.61
CA MET A 152 -10.56 22.01 1.96
C MET A 152 -9.39 21.03 1.98
N GLY A 153 -8.54 21.12 3.01
CA GLY A 153 -7.42 20.20 3.20
C GLY A 153 -7.84 18.79 3.64
N ASP A 154 -6.93 17.83 3.45
CA ASP A 154 -7.11 16.40 3.72
C ASP A 154 -7.68 16.10 5.12
N ASP A 155 -7.16 16.77 6.14
CA ASP A 155 -7.57 16.54 7.54
C ASP A 155 -9.02 16.94 7.80
N LEU A 156 -9.46 18.06 7.20
CA LEU A 156 -10.83 18.52 7.34
C LEU A 156 -11.78 17.63 6.56
N PHE A 157 -11.47 17.31 5.30
CA PHE A 157 -12.30 16.43 4.48
C PHE A 157 -12.47 15.05 5.13
N ARG A 158 -11.37 14.45 5.61
CA ARG A 158 -11.40 13.18 6.33
C ARG A 158 -12.28 13.23 7.57
N SER A 159 -12.19 14.32 8.35
CA SER A 159 -13.03 14.50 9.55
C SER A 159 -14.51 14.62 9.21
N VAL A 160 -14.83 15.36 8.14
CA VAL A 160 -16.20 15.49 7.62
C VAL A 160 -16.72 14.14 7.17
N TRP A 161 -15.96 13.43 6.34
CA TRP A 161 -16.41 12.16 5.78
C TRP A 161 -16.66 11.12 6.86
N PHE A 162 -15.80 10.99 7.87
CA PHE A 162 -16.08 10.08 8.99
C PHE A 162 -17.35 10.48 9.76
N ALA A 163 -17.60 11.77 9.96
CA ALA A 163 -18.85 12.22 10.58
C ALA A 163 -20.07 11.89 9.71
N TYR A 164 -19.95 12.02 8.39
CA TYR A 164 -20.98 11.65 7.43
C TYR A 164 -21.21 10.12 7.37
N ALA A 165 -20.15 9.32 7.35
CA ALA A 165 -20.22 7.86 7.38
C ALA A 165 -20.90 7.33 8.65
N THR A 166 -20.58 7.93 9.81
CA THR A 166 -21.30 7.66 11.07
C THR A 166 -22.77 8.06 10.96
N HIS A 167 -23.10 9.17 10.31
CA HIS A 167 -24.49 9.60 10.10
C HIS A 167 -25.27 8.61 9.22
N LEU A 168 -24.62 8.09 8.17
CA LEU A 168 -25.19 7.06 7.30
C LEU A 168 -25.25 5.66 7.93
N ALA A 169 -24.76 5.50 9.17
CA ALA A 169 -24.65 4.22 9.85
C ALA A 169 -23.98 3.16 8.94
N MET A 170 -22.86 3.53 8.30
CA MET A 170 -22.02 2.61 7.52
C MET A 170 -21.36 1.52 8.39
N ASP A 171 -21.72 1.43 9.66
CA ASP A 171 -21.29 0.40 10.59
C ASP A 171 -21.94 -0.96 10.20
N ASN A 172 -21.17 -2.05 10.31
CA ASN A 172 -21.58 -3.44 10.06
C ASN A 172 -21.66 -3.93 8.60
N ASP A 173 -21.19 -3.17 7.59
CA ASP A 173 -21.15 -3.66 6.20
C ASP A 173 -20.08 -4.76 5.97
N MET A 174 -19.02 -4.75 6.78
CA MET A 174 -17.92 -5.73 6.77
C MET A 174 -18.10 -6.82 7.84
N CYS A 175 -19.33 -7.26 8.09
CA CYS A 175 -19.60 -8.38 8.99
C CYS A 175 -19.17 -9.70 8.32
N CYS A 176 -18.18 -10.38 8.91
CA CYS A 176 -17.80 -11.70 8.43
C CYS A 176 -18.94 -12.69 8.72
N THR A 177 -19.43 -13.38 7.69
CA THR A 177 -20.48 -14.40 7.84
C THR A 177 -20.10 -15.55 8.79
N ARG A 178 -18.81 -15.71 9.08
CA ARG A 178 -18.28 -16.72 10.01
C ARG A 178 -17.90 -16.16 11.38
N CYS A 179 -17.41 -14.93 11.44
CA CYS A 179 -16.83 -14.35 12.66
C CYS A 179 -17.71 -13.25 13.29
N GLY A 180 -18.79 -12.83 12.62
CA GLY A 180 -19.64 -11.73 13.06
C GLY A 180 -19.01 -10.35 12.89
N ILE A 181 -19.56 -9.38 13.62
CA ILE A 181 -19.23 -7.95 13.56
C ILE A 181 -17.88 -7.59 14.20
N CYS A 182 -17.30 -8.48 15.01
CA CYS A 182 -16.03 -8.26 15.71
C CYS A 182 -15.17 -9.52 15.64
N PRO A 183 -14.50 -9.82 14.52
CA PRO A 183 -13.60 -10.94 14.44
C PRO A 183 -12.44 -10.76 15.42
N ASP A 184 -12.01 -11.83 16.11
CA ASP A 184 -10.82 -11.81 16.97
C ASP A 184 -9.55 -11.41 16.20
N THR A 185 -9.53 -11.61 14.88
CA THR A 185 -8.43 -11.23 14.00
C THR A 185 -8.99 -10.77 12.67
N VAL A 186 -8.65 -9.54 12.29
CA VAL A 186 -8.98 -8.97 10.97
C VAL A 186 -7.69 -8.78 10.19
N ILE A 187 -7.57 -9.46 9.05
CA ILE A 187 -6.48 -9.26 8.10
C ILE A 187 -6.99 -8.28 7.04
N TRP A 188 -6.43 -7.08 7.03
CA TRP A 188 -6.71 -6.08 6.01
C TRP A 188 -5.69 -6.23 4.89
N ASP A 189 -6.14 -6.62 3.70
CA ASP A 189 -5.31 -6.56 2.48
C ASP A 189 -5.41 -5.13 1.94
N GLY A 190 -4.39 -4.32 2.22
CA GLY A 190 -4.40 -2.89 1.95
C GLY A 190 -3.26 -2.16 2.65
N ILE A 191 -2.87 -0.99 2.11
CA ILE A 191 -1.70 -0.19 2.48
C ILE A 191 -1.42 -0.21 3.99
N THR A 192 -0.20 -0.60 4.36
CA THR A 192 0.29 -0.61 5.74
C THR A 192 0.21 0.79 6.36
N LEU A 193 -0.85 1.06 7.13
CA LEU A 193 -0.91 2.23 8.00
C LEU A 193 0.04 1.99 9.18
N ALA A 194 1.25 2.53 9.09
CA ALA A 194 2.18 2.53 10.20
C ALA A 194 1.71 3.54 11.26
N PHE A 195 1.03 3.07 12.30
CA PHE A 195 0.75 3.89 13.46
C PHE A 195 2.05 4.13 14.24
N GLY A 196 2.38 5.39 14.54
CA GLY A 196 3.45 5.69 15.47
C GLY A 196 3.19 5.02 16.82
N ARG A 197 4.23 4.51 17.49
CA ARG A 197 4.14 3.74 18.75
C ARG A 197 3.23 4.37 19.83
N LYS A 198 3.10 5.69 19.82
CA LYS A 198 2.21 6.48 20.70
C LYS A 198 0.70 6.22 20.50
N HIS A 199 0.30 5.62 19.39
CA HIS A 199 -1.09 5.27 19.07
C HIS A 199 -1.41 3.78 19.29
N LEU A 200 -0.42 2.96 19.68
CA LEU A 200 -0.67 1.59 20.08
C LEU A 200 -1.33 1.61 21.47
N SER A 201 -2.59 1.16 21.56
CA SER A 201 -3.21 0.89 22.85
C SER A 201 -2.53 -0.32 23.50
N ALA A 202 -2.66 -0.45 24.83
CA ALA A 202 -2.20 -1.63 25.56
C ALA A 202 -2.89 -2.94 25.09
N THR A 203 -3.99 -2.83 24.35
CA THR A 203 -4.77 -3.96 23.83
C THR A 203 -4.39 -4.35 22.39
N LEU A 204 -3.69 -3.50 21.65
CA LEU A 204 -3.25 -3.81 20.30
C LEU A 204 -1.96 -4.62 20.34
N ILE A 205 -2.10 -5.91 20.06
CA ILE A 205 -0.99 -6.84 19.90
C ILE A 205 -0.68 -6.95 18.40
N PRO A 206 0.59 -6.80 17.98
CA PRO A 206 0.92 -7.02 16.58
C PRO A 206 0.56 -8.46 16.19
N PRO A 207 -0.05 -8.69 15.02
CA PRO A 207 -0.42 -10.04 14.56
C PRO A 207 0.81 -10.94 14.31
N THR A 208 2.02 -10.36 14.39
CA THR A 208 3.29 -11.07 14.32
C THR A 208 3.80 -11.54 15.69
N GLN A 209 3.10 -11.25 16.79
CA GLN A 209 3.52 -11.75 18.11
C GLN A 209 3.27 -13.26 18.19
N THR A 210 4.36 -14.01 18.37
CA THR A 210 4.28 -15.45 18.57
C THR A 210 3.76 -15.75 19.97
N SER A 211 2.88 -16.74 20.07
CA SER A 211 2.38 -17.32 21.32
C SER A 211 2.99 -18.72 21.50
N ALA A 212 2.88 -19.29 22.71
CA ALA A 212 3.30 -20.68 22.95
C ALA A 212 2.55 -21.69 22.07
N THR A 213 1.34 -21.34 21.63
CA THR A 213 0.49 -22.12 20.72
C THR A 213 0.71 -21.80 19.25
N SER A 214 1.56 -20.82 18.91
CA SER A 214 1.81 -20.46 17.51
C SER A 214 2.50 -21.62 16.79
N LEU A 215 2.03 -21.93 15.58
CA LEU A 215 2.62 -22.95 14.72
C LEU A 215 4.09 -22.62 14.44
N GLN A 216 5.01 -23.35 15.05
CA GLN A 216 6.43 -23.24 14.76
C GLN A 216 6.77 -24.12 13.55
N ARG A 217 7.07 -23.48 12.42
CA ARG A 217 7.59 -24.16 11.24
C ARG A 217 9.11 -24.16 11.30
N SER A 218 9.69 -25.29 11.70
CA SER A 218 11.14 -25.45 11.88
C SER A 218 11.96 -25.33 10.59
N ASN A 219 11.34 -25.51 9.42
CA ASN A 219 11.99 -25.55 8.12
C ASN A 219 11.73 -24.29 7.26
N VAL A 220 11.33 -23.16 7.86
CA VAL A 220 11.18 -21.90 7.11
C VAL A 220 12.57 -21.33 6.82
N LYS A 221 13.02 -21.48 5.59
CA LYS A 221 14.27 -20.88 5.11
C LYS A 221 13.96 -19.65 4.27
N ASN A 222 14.69 -18.56 4.50
CA ASN A 222 14.71 -17.46 3.54
C ASN A 222 15.46 -17.94 2.29
N HIS A 223 14.80 -17.88 1.13
CA HIS A 223 15.42 -18.19 -0.16
C HIS A 223 15.73 -16.88 -0.90
N PRO A 224 16.99 -16.40 -0.90
CA PRO A 224 17.34 -15.09 -1.47
C PRO A 224 17.46 -15.06 -3.01
N ARG A 225 17.15 -16.16 -3.69
CA ARG A 225 17.34 -16.32 -5.15
C ARG A 225 16.07 -16.87 -5.80
N GLN A 226 14.97 -16.14 -5.69
CA GLN A 226 13.68 -16.54 -6.24
C GLN A 226 13.42 -16.00 -7.65
N GLN A 227 14.28 -15.11 -8.14
CA GLN A 227 14.09 -14.41 -9.41
C GLN A 227 14.30 -15.36 -10.59
N LEU A 228 13.71 -15.02 -11.74
CA LEU A 228 13.86 -15.81 -12.95
C LEU A 228 15.32 -15.79 -13.44
N LEU A 229 15.85 -14.59 -13.68
CA LEU A 229 17.27 -14.37 -13.98
C LEU A 229 18.07 -14.20 -12.69
N LEU A 230 19.05 -15.07 -12.47
CA LEU A 230 19.82 -15.09 -11.23
C LEU A 230 20.87 -13.98 -11.14
N ASP A 231 21.37 -13.51 -12.29
CA ASP A 231 22.37 -12.46 -12.34
C ASP A 231 21.71 -11.07 -12.19
N PRO A 232 21.94 -10.34 -11.08
CA PRO A 232 21.43 -8.99 -10.91
C PRO A 232 22.01 -7.99 -11.93
N ALA A 233 23.24 -8.21 -12.40
CA ALA A 233 23.87 -7.32 -13.38
C ALA A 233 23.17 -7.44 -14.73
N LEU A 234 22.89 -8.66 -15.19
CA LEU A 234 22.11 -8.91 -16.41
C LEU A 234 20.72 -8.27 -16.34
N ARG A 235 20.01 -8.42 -15.21
CA ARG A 235 18.69 -7.79 -15.02
C ARG A 235 18.74 -6.27 -15.09
N LYS A 236 19.76 -5.66 -14.47
CA LYS A 236 20.01 -4.22 -14.57
C LYS A 236 20.27 -3.79 -16.02
N LEU A 237 21.09 -4.53 -16.76
CA LEU A 237 21.39 -4.24 -18.17
C LEU A 237 20.14 -4.35 -19.05
N ILE A 238 19.30 -5.38 -18.87
CA ILE A 238 18.02 -5.50 -19.59
C ILE A 238 17.16 -4.25 -19.35
N ARG A 239 16.98 -3.83 -18.09
CA ARG A 239 16.20 -2.62 -17.77
C ARG A 239 16.78 -1.35 -18.40
N GLN A 240 18.11 -1.24 -18.49
CA GLN A 240 18.77 -0.10 -19.12
C GLN A 240 18.58 -0.07 -20.63
N VAL A 241 18.60 -1.22 -21.31
CA VAL A 241 18.36 -1.31 -22.76
C VAL A 241 16.89 -1.07 -23.08
N VAL A 242 15.98 -1.72 -22.34
CA VAL A 242 14.54 -1.66 -22.60
C VAL A 242 13.96 -0.27 -22.30
N ASN A 243 14.48 0.43 -21.28
CA ASN A 243 14.07 1.79 -20.92
C ASN A 243 15.00 2.87 -21.48
N ALA A 244 15.84 2.54 -22.48
CA ALA A 244 16.70 3.54 -23.08
C ALA A 244 15.82 4.70 -23.64
N PRO A 245 16.28 5.96 -23.51
CA PRO A 245 15.62 7.08 -24.21
C PRO A 245 15.46 6.72 -25.68
N LYS A 246 14.37 7.17 -26.31
CA LYS A 246 14.13 6.95 -27.73
C LYS A 246 15.29 7.57 -28.51
N LEU A 247 16.27 6.74 -28.89
CA LEU A 247 17.38 7.15 -29.74
C LEU A 247 16.88 7.66 -31.11
N GLU A 248 15.65 7.30 -31.47
CA GLU A 248 14.90 7.86 -32.60
C GLU A 248 14.78 9.39 -32.53
N ASP A 249 14.59 9.98 -31.34
CA ASP A 249 14.50 11.43 -31.14
C ASP A 249 15.85 12.14 -31.38
N LEU A 250 16.96 11.40 -31.32
CA LEU A 250 18.31 11.92 -31.59
C LEU A 250 18.67 11.89 -33.08
N LEU A 251 18.04 11.02 -33.87
CA LEU A 251 18.30 10.85 -35.30
C LEU A 251 17.42 11.74 -36.21
N VAL A 252 16.46 12.48 -35.66
CA VAL A 252 15.48 13.29 -36.43
C VAL A 252 15.87 14.78 -36.52
N LYS A 253 16.98 15.21 -35.91
CA LYS A 253 17.59 16.49 -36.30
C LYS A 253 18.35 16.31 -37.62
N ASP A 254 17.61 15.99 -38.68
CA ASP A 254 18.11 16.21 -40.03
C ASP A 254 18.41 17.71 -40.15
N VAL A 255 19.66 17.95 -40.53
CA VAL A 255 20.30 19.23 -40.72
C VAL A 255 19.43 20.08 -41.64
N GLU A 256 18.71 21.07 -41.08
CA GLU A 256 18.34 22.24 -41.87
C GLU A 256 19.66 22.86 -42.35
N GLU A 257 19.87 22.77 -43.66
CA GLU A 257 21.05 23.24 -44.38
C GLU A 257 21.33 24.71 -44.01
N GLY A 258 22.40 24.98 -43.25
CA GLY A 258 22.80 26.37 -43.07
C GLY A 258 23.88 26.74 -42.05
N LEU A 259 24.24 25.91 -41.06
CA LEU A 259 25.21 26.35 -40.04
C LEU A 259 26.26 25.27 -39.73
N THR A 260 27.42 25.38 -40.40
CA THR A 260 28.67 24.72 -40.04
C THR A 260 29.23 25.30 -38.74
N SER A 261 28.59 24.99 -37.61
CA SER A 261 29.12 25.28 -36.28
C SER A 261 29.83 24.03 -35.74
N ASP A 262 31.01 24.18 -35.15
CA ASP A 262 31.74 23.09 -34.47
C ASP A 262 30.87 22.40 -33.41
N ALA A 263 29.87 23.10 -32.85
CA ALA A 263 28.90 22.53 -31.92
C ALA A 263 28.06 21.40 -32.53
N ALA A 264 27.67 21.50 -33.81
CA ALA A 264 26.87 20.47 -34.48
C ALA A 264 27.68 19.19 -34.73
N LYS A 265 28.98 19.32 -35.02
CA LYS A 265 29.90 18.19 -35.14
C LYS A 265 30.10 17.48 -33.79
N ILE A 266 30.23 18.24 -32.70
CA ILE A 266 30.35 17.68 -31.35
C ILE A 266 29.07 16.96 -30.93
N GLU A 267 27.90 17.50 -31.26
CA GLU A 267 26.61 16.85 -30.97
C GLU A 267 26.46 15.52 -31.73
N LEU A 268 26.80 15.49 -33.02
CA LEU A 268 26.76 14.28 -33.84
C LEU A 268 27.75 13.20 -33.36
N ASP A 269 28.95 13.58 -32.93
CA ASP A 269 29.93 12.64 -32.35
C ASP A 269 29.44 12.06 -31.02
N CYS A 270 28.84 12.91 -30.17
CA CYS A 270 28.23 12.48 -28.91
C CYS A 270 27.07 11.48 -29.14
N GLN A 271 26.19 11.76 -30.11
CA GLN A 271 25.11 10.86 -30.50
C GLN A 271 25.63 9.54 -31.05
N SER A 272 26.64 9.59 -31.93
CA SER A 272 27.27 8.40 -32.50
C SER A 272 27.85 7.51 -31.39
N ARG A 273 28.52 8.12 -30.41
CA ARG A 273 29.03 7.41 -29.23
C ARG A 273 27.91 6.77 -28.40
N GLN A 274 26.80 7.47 -28.18
CA GLN A 274 25.66 6.93 -27.44
C GLN A 274 25.03 5.72 -28.13
N VAL A 275 24.95 5.74 -29.47
CA VAL A 275 24.47 4.60 -30.27
C VAL A 275 25.40 3.40 -30.11
N VAL A 276 26.72 3.61 -30.24
CA VAL A 276 27.72 2.54 -30.07
C VAL A 276 27.66 1.96 -28.67
N GLU A 277 27.57 2.80 -27.63
CA GLU A 277 27.43 2.35 -26.25
C GLU A 277 26.11 1.59 -26.01
N HIS A 278 25.01 2.01 -26.64
CA HIS A 278 23.73 1.30 -26.55
C HIS A 278 23.81 -0.08 -27.21
N LEU A 279 24.35 -0.18 -28.42
CA LEU A 279 24.52 -1.46 -29.12
C LEU A 279 25.46 -2.40 -28.36
N ALA A 280 26.56 -1.88 -27.78
CA ALA A 280 27.43 -2.67 -26.93
C ALA A 280 26.70 -3.23 -25.68
N ARG A 281 25.75 -2.48 -25.11
CA ARG A 281 24.90 -2.98 -24.02
C ARG A 281 23.93 -4.05 -24.51
N VAL A 282 23.35 -3.90 -25.70
CA VAL A 282 22.49 -4.91 -26.33
C VAL A 282 23.26 -6.22 -26.51
N ASP A 283 24.49 -6.16 -27.02
CA ASP A 283 25.35 -7.33 -27.21
C ASP A 283 25.70 -8.01 -25.87
N ALA A 284 25.98 -7.21 -24.83
CA ALA A 284 26.23 -7.74 -23.49
C ALA A 284 24.98 -8.44 -22.91
N VAL A 285 23.79 -7.89 -23.12
CA VAL A 285 22.53 -8.52 -22.72
C VAL A 285 22.30 -9.82 -23.51
N TYR A 286 22.52 -9.81 -24.83
CA TYR A 286 22.41 -11.01 -25.66
C TYR A 286 23.32 -12.12 -25.12
N ALA A 287 24.61 -11.83 -24.88
CA ALA A 287 25.57 -12.80 -24.37
C ALA A 287 25.19 -13.33 -22.98
N GLY A 288 24.57 -12.51 -22.13
CA GLY A 288 24.04 -12.93 -20.83
C GLY A 288 22.81 -13.84 -20.98
N LEU A 289 21.85 -13.45 -21.82
CA LEU A 289 20.64 -14.23 -22.07
C LEU A 289 20.93 -15.54 -22.80
N GLU A 290 21.93 -15.59 -23.67
CA GLU A 290 22.29 -16.82 -24.40
C GLU A 290 22.78 -17.92 -23.46
N LYS A 291 23.51 -17.54 -22.39
CA LYS A 291 23.94 -18.47 -21.34
C LYS A 291 22.77 -19.06 -20.54
N GLU A 292 21.69 -18.30 -20.39
CA GLU A 292 20.49 -18.72 -19.66
C GLU A 292 19.53 -19.52 -20.57
N CYS A 293 19.18 -18.95 -21.72
CA CYS A 293 18.22 -19.50 -22.68
C CYS A 293 18.39 -18.88 -24.08
N LYS A 294 18.96 -19.64 -25.03
CA LYS A 294 19.21 -19.17 -26.40
C LYS A 294 18.00 -18.58 -27.14
N PRO A 295 16.78 -19.19 -27.15
CA PRO A 295 15.62 -18.56 -27.78
C PRO A 295 15.22 -17.22 -27.16
N LEU A 296 15.50 -17.01 -25.88
CA LEU A 296 15.24 -15.73 -25.21
C LEU A 296 16.21 -14.64 -25.71
N ALA A 297 17.48 -15.00 -25.91
CA ALA A 297 18.48 -14.12 -26.47
C ALA A 297 18.16 -13.73 -27.91
N LEU A 298 17.71 -14.68 -28.73
CA LEU A 298 17.29 -14.40 -30.12
C LEU A 298 16.07 -13.48 -30.17
N LEU A 299 15.05 -13.72 -29.32
CA LEU A 299 13.90 -12.84 -29.20
C LEU A 299 14.31 -11.41 -28.79
N PHE A 300 15.30 -11.29 -27.89
CA PHE A 300 15.83 -10.00 -27.48
C PHE A 300 16.55 -9.30 -28.64
N LEU A 301 17.39 -10.02 -29.38
CA LEU A 301 18.14 -9.49 -30.51
C LEU A 301 17.22 -9.07 -31.67
N GLU A 302 16.14 -9.80 -31.91
CA GLU A 302 15.14 -9.41 -32.92
C GLU A 302 14.44 -8.09 -32.54
N ALA A 303 14.22 -7.84 -31.25
CA ALA A 303 13.52 -6.66 -30.77
C ALA A 303 14.42 -5.43 -30.58
N TYR A 304 15.68 -5.63 -30.15
CA TYR A 304 16.59 -4.55 -29.73
C TYR A 304 17.95 -4.55 -30.44
N GLY A 305 18.21 -5.55 -31.29
CA GLY A 305 19.49 -5.69 -32.00
C GLY A 305 19.77 -4.60 -33.03
N ALA A 306 21.00 -4.59 -33.54
CA ALA A 306 21.44 -3.63 -34.56
C ALA A 306 20.54 -3.61 -35.81
N ALA A 307 19.97 -4.75 -36.20
CA ALA A 307 19.04 -4.84 -37.34
C ALA A 307 17.69 -4.15 -37.06
N ALA A 308 17.15 -4.29 -35.85
CA ALA A 308 15.93 -3.57 -35.45
C ALA A 308 16.19 -2.06 -35.36
N PHE A 309 17.36 -1.70 -34.83
CA PHE A 309 17.81 -0.32 -34.73
C PHE A 309 17.99 0.34 -36.10
N SER A 310 18.68 -0.31 -37.05
CA SER A 310 18.91 0.23 -38.40
C SER A 310 17.62 0.40 -39.20
N GLN A 311 16.61 -0.43 -38.93
CA GLN A 311 15.28 -0.34 -39.52
C GLN A 311 14.37 0.69 -38.82
N LYS A 312 14.85 1.37 -37.76
CA LYS A 312 14.05 2.25 -36.90
C LYS A 312 12.77 1.57 -36.40
N LYS A 313 12.86 0.25 -36.13
CA LYS A 313 11.73 -0.56 -35.68
C LYS A 313 11.70 -0.55 -34.16
N SER A 314 10.74 0.14 -33.58
CA SER A 314 10.56 0.11 -32.13
C SER A 314 10.09 -1.27 -31.67
N ALA A 315 10.63 -1.76 -30.55
CA ALA A 315 10.25 -3.05 -29.99
C ALA A 315 8.74 -3.08 -29.63
N PRO A 316 8.01 -4.17 -29.95
CA PRO A 316 6.61 -4.29 -29.56
C PRO A 316 6.43 -4.15 -28.05
N SER A 317 5.41 -3.39 -27.63
CA SER A 317 5.14 -3.14 -26.19
C SER A 317 4.94 -4.43 -25.38
N THR A 318 4.46 -5.50 -26.01
CA THR A 318 4.33 -6.84 -25.43
C THR A 318 5.69 -7.46 -25.09
N THR A 319 6.65 -7.33 -26.00
CA THR A 319 8.02 -7.83 -25.83
C THR A 319 8.76 -7.02 -24.76
N THR A 320 8.62 -5.69 -24.78
CA THR A 320 9.14 -4.78 -23.75
C THR A 320 8.66 -5.17 -22.36
N ARG A 321 7.34 -5.32 -22.18
CA ARG A 321 6.77 -5.70 -20.87
C ARG A 321 7.25 -7.08 -20.42
N PHE A 322 7.38 -8.03 -21.34
CA PHE A 322 7.91 -9.35 -21.01
C PHE A 322 9.36 -9.29 -20.52
N PHE A 323 10.24 -8.54 -21.20
CA PHE A 323 11.63 -8.38 -20.76
C PHE A 323 11.76 -7.63 -19.42
N LEU A 324 10.91 -6.65 -19.16
CA LEU A 324 10.85 -6.01 -17.85
C LEU A 324 10.38 -6.98 -16.74
N GLN A 325 9.40 -7.83 -17.05
CA GLN A 325 8.89 -8.82 -16.11
C GLN A 325 9.94 -9.88 -15.75
N ILE A 326 10.67 -10.43 -16.74
CA ILE A 326 11.73 -11.42 -16.46
C ILE A 326 12.94 -10.81 -15.76
N ALA A 327 13.16 -9.50 -15.96
CA ALA A 327 14.23 -8.75 -15.32
C ALA A 327 13.82 -8.16 -13.97
N ALA A 328 12.60 -8.42 -13.47
CA ALA A 328 12.17 -7.90 -12.18
C ALA A 328 13.04 -8.44 -11.01
N GLU A 329 13.04 -7.71 -9.89
CA GLU A 329 13.64 -8.17 -8.62
C GLU A 329 12.75 -9.14 -7.83
N GLU A 330 11.64 -9.51 -8.45
CA GLU A 330 10.53 -10.29 -7.92
C GLU A 330 10.70 -11.80 -8.07
N SER A 331 9.97 -12.55 -7.24
CA SER A 331 9.97 -14.02 -7.31
C SER A 331 9.34 -14.48 -8.62
N ILE A 332 9.94 -15.49 -9.25
CA ILE A 332 9.35 -16.12 -10.44
C ILE A 332 7.94 -16.64 -10.17
N LEU A 333 7.59 -16.96 -8.93
CA LEU A 333 6.26 -17.43 -8.55
C LEU A 333 5.18 -16.34 -8.59
N GLN A 334 5.57 -15.06 -8.62
CA GLN A 334 4.64 -13.96 -8.90
C GLN A 334 4.28 -13.92 -10.39
N MET A 335 5.16 -14.41 -11.27
CA MET A 335 4.88 -14.57 -12.70
C MET A 335 4.22 -15.92 -13.03
N ILE A 336 4.67 -17.01 -12.40
CA ILE A 336 4.22 -18.38 -12.65
C ILE A 336 3.93 -19.04 -11.29
N ASN A 337 2.72 -18.82 -10.78
CA ASN A 337 2.26 -19.49 -9.56
C ASN A 337 2.01 -20.99 -9.80
N GLY A 338 1.65 -21.73 -8.74
CA GLY A 338 1.44 -23.18 -8.83
C GLY A 338 0.41 -23.61 -9.89
N ALA A 339 -0.72 -22.91 -10.00
CA ALA A 339 -1.74 -23.21 -11.01
C ALA A 339 -1.24 -22.92 -12.43
N ALA A 340 -0.60 -21.76 -12.63
CA ALA A 340 -0.01 -21.38 -13.92
C ALA A 340 1.10 -22.36 -14.36
N LEU A 341 1.85 -22.92 -13.41
CA LEU A 341 2.88 -23.93 -13.69
C LEU A 341 2.26 -25.25 -14.20
N VAL A 342 1.13 -25.67 -13.62
CA VAL A 342 0.37 -26.83 -14.10
C VAL A 342 -0.16 -26.58 -15.52
N ASP A 343 -0.73 -25.41 -15.77
CA ASP A 343 -1.22 -25.02 -17.09
C ASP A 343 -0.10 -24.98 -18.14
N LEU A 344 1.05 -24.44 -17.77
CA LEU A 344 2.26 -24.42 -18.60
C LEU A 344 2.72 -25.86 -18.92
N GLY A 345 2.70 -26.76 -17.94
CA GLY A 345 2.97 -28.19 -18.15
C GLY A 345 1.99 -28.83 -19.14
N ASN A 346 0.69 -28.59 -18.94
CA ASN A 346 -0.38 -29.09 -19.82
C ASN A 346 -0.29 -28.54 -21.25
N PHE A 347 0.19 -27.31 -21.41
CA PHE A 347 0.47 -26.71 -22.71
C PHE A 347 1.68 -27.37 -23.38
N MET A 348 2.79 -27.54 -22.65
CA MET A 348 4.01 -28.14 -23.19
C MET A 348 3.84 -29.60 -23.63
N ALA A 349 2.86 -30.33 -23.08
CA ALA A 349 2.50 -31.66 -23.56
C ALA A 349 1.97 -31.66 -25.00
N THR A 350 1.31 -30.57 -25.43
CA THR A 350 0.76 -30.40 -26.79
C THR A 350 0.81 -28.93 -27.23
N PRO A 351 1.99 -28.40 -27.60
CA PRO A 351 2.22 -26.97 -27.86
C PRO A 351 1.66 -26.55 -29.22
N LEU A 352 0.33 -26.43 -29.31
CA LEU A 352 -0.39 -26.02 -30.51
C LEU A 352 -0.97 -24.61 -30.33
N PRO A 353 -1.05 -23.79 -31.39
CA PRO A 353 -1.66 -22.45 -31.31
C PRO A 353 -3.06 -22.43 -30.69
N LYS A 354 -3.88 -23.45 -30.99
CA LYS A 354 -5.24 -23.61 -30.42
C LYS A 354 -5.27 -23.82 -28.90
N HIS A 355 -4.16 -24.23 -28.30
CA HIS A 355 -4.04 -24.45 -26.85
C HIS A 355 -3.40 -23.27 -26.11
N LEU A 356 -3.05 -22.18 -26.82
CA LEU A 356 -2.35 -21.04 -26.23
C LEU A 356 -3.14 -20.38 -25.09
N THR A 357 -4.47 -20.52 -25.07
CA THR A 357 -5.34 -20.04 -23.98
C THR A 357 -5.02 -20.66 -22.62
N LYS A 358 -4.36 -21.83 -22.56
CA LYS A 358 -3.85 -22.38 -21.30
C LYS A 358 -2.82 -21.47 -20.63
N LEU A 359 -2.16 -20.60 -21.37
CA LEU A 359 -1.14 -19.68 -20.85
C LEU A 359 -1.70 -18.31 -20.44
N LEU A 360 -3.02 -18.12 -20.39
CA LEU A 360 -3.63 -16.85 -19.97
C LEU A 360 -3.24 -16.43 -18.55
N SER A 361 -2.94 -17.41 -17.68
CA SER A 361 -2.41 -17.21 -16.33
C SER A 361 -0.98 -16.65 -16.31
N ILE A 362 -0.29 -16.59 -17.46
CA ILE A 362 1.04 -15.97 -17.64
C ILE A 362 0.94 -14.91 -18.77
N PRO A 363 0.34 -13.73 -18.51
CA PRO A 363 -0.09 -12.81 -19.57
C PRO A 363 1.05 -12.31 -20.49
N GLY A 364 2.24 -12.06 -19.94
CA GLY A 364 3.41 -11.63 -20.71
C GLY A 364 3.84 -12.67 -21.74
N LEU A 365 3.95 -13.93 -21.32
CA LEU A 365 4.32 -15.06 -22.16
C LEU A 365 3.25 -15.35 -23.23
N TYR A 366 1.96 -15.35 -22.85
CA TYR A 366 0.85 -15.54 -23.78
C TYR A 366 0.91 -14.53 -24.93
N ARG A 367 1.08 -13.25 -24.62
CA ARG A 367 1.12 -12.17 -25.61
C ARG A 367 2.32 -12.28 -26.54
N VAL A 368 3.50 -12.63 -26.02
CA VAL A 368 4.70 -12.86 -26.83
C VAL A 368 4.45 -14.00 -27.80
N LEU A 369 4.01 -15.16 -27.33
CA LEU A 369 3.77 -16.34 -28.18
C LEU A 369 2.66 -16.13 -29.20
N LYS A 370 1.61 -15.38 -28.85
CA LYS A 370 0.51 -15.07 -29.77
C LYS A 370 0.98 -14.28 -30.99
N ALA A 371 2.05 -13.48 -30.84
CA ALA A 371 2.61 -12.69 -31.92
C ALA A 371 3.58 -13.48 -32.82
N GLN A 372 3.92 -14.73 -32.47
CA GLN A 372 4.90 -15.54 -33.18
C GLN A 372 4.23 -16.41 -34.25
N SER A 373 4.91 -16.58 -35.39
CA SER A 373 4.47 -17.47 -36.47
C SER A 373 4.60 -18.95 -36.09
N SER A 374 5.59 -19.29 -35.25
CA SER A 374 5.91 -20.66 -34.83
C SER A 374 6.14 -20.72 -33.33
N ILE A 375 5.32 -21.52 -32.62
CA ILE A 375 5.47 -21.70 -31.17
C ILE A 375 6.55 -22.74 -30.83
N SER A 376 6.83 -23.68 -31.73
CA SER A 376 7.75 -24.78 -31.46
C SER A 376 9.17 -24.30 -31.16
N GLU A 377 9.60 -23.19 -31.77
CA GLU A 377 10.91 -22.56 -31.55
C GLU A 377 11.08 -22.04 -30.11
N PHE A 378 9.97 -21.74 -29.43
CA PHE A 378 9.96 -21.27 -28.04
C PHE A 378 9.87 -22.40 -27.02
N THR A 379 9.79 -23.67 -27.44
CA THR A 379 9.77 -24.82 -26.52
C THR A 379 10.91 -24.81 -25.50
N PRO A 380 12.17 -24.49 -25.86
CA PRO A 380 13.25 -24.42 -24.88
C PRO A 380 13.05 -23.30 -23.84
N LEU A 381 12.50 -22.15 -24.25
CA LEU A 381 12.14 -21.06 -23.33
C LEU A 381 11.09 -21.50 -22.31
N LEU A 382 10.05 -22.19 -22.77
CA LEU A 382 8.98 -22.70 -21.90
C LEU A 382 9.51 -23.71 -20.86
N LYS A 383 10.39 -24.62 -21.29
CA LYS A 383 11.04 -25.58 -20.40
C LYS A 383 11.94 -24.88 -19.37
N TRP A 384 12.68 -23.86 -19.79
CA TRP A 384 13.54 -23.08 -18.89
C TRP A 384 12.70 -22.36 -17.82
N LEU A 385 11.63 -21.68 -18.21
CA LEU A 385 10.67 -21.03 -17.30
C LEU A 385 10.07 -22.04 -16.30
N ALA A 386 9.53 -23.15 -16.80
CA ALA A 386 8.89 -24.17 -15.97
C ALA A 386 9.89 -24.81 -14.99
N LYS A 387 11.11 -25.11 -15.45
CA LYS A 387 12.17 -25.66 -14.60
C LYS A 387 12.50 -24.70 -13.46
N ARG A 388 12.72 -23.42 -13.78
CA ARG A 388 13.06 -22.41 -12.77
C ARG A 388 11.94 -22.23 -11.75
N ALA A 389 10.69 -22.14 -12.20
CA ALA A 389 9.53 -21.97 -11.32
C ALA A 389 9.34 -23.19 -10.41
N THR A 390 9.50 -24.39 -10.96
CA THR A 390 9.46 -25.65 -10.21
C THR A 390 10.52 -25.68 -9.12
N THR A 391 11.77 -25.32 -9.42
CA THR A 391 12.86 -25.28 -8.43
C THR A 391 12.55 -24.30 -7.30
N VAL A 392 12.13 -23.06 -7.63
CA VAL A 392 11.81 -22.06 -6.60
C VAL A 392 10.61 -22.49 -5.75
N LEU A 393 9.59 -23.09 -6.35
CA LEU A 393 8.44 -23.63 -5.63
C LEU A 393 8.85 -24.77 -4.68
N GLN A 394 9.69 -25.69 -5.14
CA GLN A 394 10.21 -26.80 -4.32
C GLN A 394 11.07 -26.29 -3.16
N ASP A 395 11.95 -25.32 -3.42
CA ASP A 395 12.80 -24.71 -2.42
C ASP A 395 11.97 -24.02 -1.32
N LEU A 396 10.90 -23.31 -1.69
CA LEU A 396 10.00 -22.63 -0.75
C LEU A 396 9.00 -23.57 -0.06
N SER A 397 8.83 -24.80 -0.54
CA SER A 397 7.88 -25.75 0.03
C SER A 397 8.42 -26.33 1.33
N VAL A 398 7.89 -25.82 2.45
CA VAL A 398 8.22 -26.29 3.81
C VAL A 398 7.61 -27.66 4.10
N GLU A 399 6.50 -27.99 3.43
CA GLU A 399 5.79 -29.27 3.53
C GLU A 399 5.67 -29.87 2.13
N ARG A 400 5.90 -31.19 1.99
CA ARG A 400 5.66 -31.92 0.73
C ARG A 400 4.16 -32.04 0.47
N LEU A 401 3.51 -30.95 0.11
CA LEU A 401 2.17 -31.02 -0.45
C LEU A 401 2.30 -31.59 -1.86
N SER A 402 1.77 -32.79 -2.06
CA SER A 402 1.61 -33.33 -3.40
C SER A 402 0.70 -32.38 -4.17
N LEU A 403 1.23 -31.74 -5.21
CA LEU A 403 0.49 -30.92 -6.17
C LEU A 403 -0.47 -31.83 -6.94
N THR A 404 -1.51 -32.29 -6.27
CA THR A 404 -2.60 -33.03 -6.90
C THR A 404 -3.49 -32.00 -7.60
N THR A 405 -3.79 -32.33 -8.85
CA THR A 405 -4.49 -31.55 -9.85
C THR A 405 -5.72 -30.88 -9.25
N GLY A 406 -5.70 -29.55 -9.13
CA GLY A 406 -6.85 -28.74 -8.76
C GLY A 406 -7.89 -28.71 -9.88
N ALA A 407 -8.56 -29.84 -10.10
CA ALA A 407 -9.76 -29.94 -10.91
C ALA A 407 -10.50 -31.22 -10.50
N GLY A 408 -11.36 -31.12 -9.48
CA GLY A 408 -12.31 -32.16 -9.11
C GLY A 408 -11.93 -33.01 -7.90
N ALA A 409 -11.80 -32.40 -6.73
CA ALA A 409 -12.07 -33.10 -5.47
C ALA A 409 -13.16 -32.32 -4.75
N GLY A 410 -14.33 -32.96 -4.58
CA GLY A 410 -15.42 -32.40 -3.79
C GLY A 410 -14.92 -32.00 -2.42
N VAL A 411 -15.48 -30.92 -1.90
CA VAL A 411 -15.26 -30.41 -0.55
C VAL A 411 -15.66 -31.51 0.45
N SER A 412 -14.72 -32.39 0.80
CA SER A 412 -14.78 -33.11 2.05
C SER A 412 -14.06 -32.24 3.07
N ASP A 413 -14.82 -31.73 4.04
CA ASP A 413 -14.37 -30.97 5.19
C ASP A 413 -12.97 -31.40 5.66
N SER A 414 -11.96 -30.59 5.32
CA SER A 414 -10.70 -30.60 6.04
C SER A 414 -10.97 -29.99 7.41
N ASN A 415 -11.43 -30.84 8.31
CA ASN A 415 -11.77 -30.52 9.69
C ASN A 415 -10.48 -30.19 10.47
N TRP A 416 -10.05 -28.93 10.36
CA TRP A 416 -8.94 -28.37 11.13
C TRP A 416 -9.29 -28.12 12.60
N LYS A 417 -10.52 -28.44 13.04
CA LYS A 417 -11.00 -28.30 14.44
C LYS A 417 -10.60 -29.46 15.36
N VAL A 418 -9.50 -30.18 15.12
CA VAL A 418 -9.00 -31.11 16.13
C VAL A 418 -8.11 -30.35 17.11
N SER A 419 -8.75 -29.72 18.09
CA SER A 419 -8.07 -29.34 19.33
C SER A 419 -7.60 -30.62 20.03
N PRO A 420 -6.41 -30.63 20.66
CA PRO A 420 -6.00 -31.76 21.50
C PRO A 420 -6.98 -31.90 22.69
N PRO A 421 -7.16 -33.11 23.23
CA PRO A 421 -8.09 -33.33 24.34
C PRO A 421 -7.67 -32.53 25.57
N ASP A 422 -8.64 -31.84 26.16
CA ASP A 422 -8.49 -31.07 27.40
C ASP A 422 -7.87 -31.93 28.50
N THR A 423 -6.63 -31.62 28.88
CA THR A 423 -6.08 -32.08 30.15
C THR A 423 -6.72 -31.27 31.27
N ALA A 424 -7.46 -31.99 32.12
CA ALA A 424 -8.17 -31.52 33.30
C ALA A 424 -7.47 -30.38 34.07
N THR A 425 -8.17 -29.24 34.16
CA THR A 425 -7.92 -28.21 35.18
C THR A 425 -8.33 -28.75 36.56
N PRO A 426 -7.51 -28.57 37.61
CA PRO A 426 -7.90 -28.95 38.97
C PRO A 426 -8.91 -27.94 39.54
N HIS A 427 -9.97 -28.48 40.14
CA HIS A 427 -10.95 -27.74 40.95
C HIS A 427 -10.25 -26.95 42.06
N LEU A 428 -10.37 -25.62 42.02
CA LEU A 428 -10.18 -24.77 43.20
C LEU A 428 -11.50 -24.70 43.97
N SER A 429 -11.46 -25.13 45.22
CA SER A 429 -12.54 -25.07 46.20
C SER A 429 -12.86 -23.62 46.61
N PRO A 430 -14.08 -23.35 47.12
CA PRO A 430 -14.50 -22.01 47.50
C PRO A 430 -13.87 -21.58 48.82
N PHE A 431 -13.49 -20.31 48.90
CA PHE A 431 -13.12 -19.63 50.14
C PHE A 431 -14.27 -19.68 51.14
N GLU A 432 -14.04 -20.35 52.28
CA GLU A 432 -14.82 -20.18 53.50
C GLU A 432 -14.59 -18.78 54.06
N VAL A 433 -15.68 -18.04 54.25
CA VAL A 433 -15.74 -16.86 55.13
C VAL A 433 -16.18 -17.36 56.50
N ARG A 434 -15.39 -17.06 57.54
CA ARG A 434 -15.76 -17.19 58.95
C ARG A 434 -15.13 -16.03 59.75
N PRO A 435 -15.72 -15.69 60.90
CA PRO A 435 -16.43 -14.44 61.16
C PRO A 435 -15.55 -13.21 61.46
#